data_AF-S8CGZ6-F1
#
_entry.id   AF-S8CGZ6-F1
#
_cell.length_a   1.000
_cell.length_b   1.000
_cell.length_c   1.000
_cell.angle_alpha   90.00
_cell.angle_beta   90.00
_cell.angle_gamma   90.00
#
_symmetry.space_group_name_H-M   'P 1'
#
loop_
_entity.id
_entity.type
_entity.pdbx_description
1 polymer ?
#
loop_
_entity_poly.entity_id
_entity_poly.type
_entity_poly.pdbx_seq_one_letter_code
_entity_poly.pdbx_strand_id
1 'polypeptide(L)'
;ECVEYVKGLLGSMDDGRITVSPYDTAWVSLIADEDDGPRFPASLEWISRNQLPDGSWGDGAFFLAYDRLLNTLACVVALKFWNLHPRQVRKGASFIRDNMRKLEEAEPEHMTCGFELVFPSLLQRAQRLGIDGIPYDHPAVRSIFSVRDHKMKR
;
A
#
# COMPACT_ATOMS: atom_id res chain seq x y z
N GLU A 1 -20.71 -16.26 -29.58
CA GLU A 1 -20.61 -15.42 -28.36
C GLU A 1 -19.16 -15.19 -27.92
N CYS A 2 -18.38 -16.22 -27.57
CA CYS A 2 -16.98 -16.03 -27.12
C CYS A 2 -16.07 -15.34 -28.16
N VAL A 3 -16.22 -15.65 -29.46
CA VAL A 3 -15.43 -15.03 -30.53
C VAL A 3 -15.72 -13.53 -30.64
N GLU A 4 -16.98 -13.12 -30.52
CA GLU A 4 -17.36 -11.70 -30.59
C GLU A 4 -16.91 -10.94 -29.33
N TYR A 5 -16.94 -11.57 -28.15
CA TYR A 5 -16.34 -11.00 -26.94
C TYR A 5 -14.84 -10.75 -27.10
N VAL A 6 -14.08 -11.75 -27.61
CA VAL A 6 -12.64 -11.60 -27.83
C VAL A 6 -12.33 -10.54 -28.90
N LYS A 7 -13.09 -10.49 -30.00
CA LYS A 7 -12.96 -9.42 -31.00
C LYS A 7 -13.23 -8.05 -30.39
N GLY A 8 -14.26 -7.94 -29.55
CA GLY A 8 -14.56 -6.71 -28.82
C GLY A 8 -13.43 -6.31 -27.86
N LEU A 9 -12.87 -7.26 -27.12
CA LEU A 9 -11.73 -7.06 -26.24
C LEU A 9 -10.50 -6.55 -27.02
N LEU A 10 -10.15 -7.21 -28.12
CA LEU A 10 -9.03 -6.82 -28.99
C LEU A 10 -9.27 -5.46 -29.65
N GLY A 11 -10.49 -5.18 -30.10
CA GLY A 11 -10.86 -3.92 -30.73
C GLY A 11 -10.94 -2.72 -29.77
N SER A 12 -10.93 -2.98 -28.46
CA SER A 12 -10.92 -1.95 -27.40
C SER A 12 -9.61 -1.95 -26.59
N MET A 13 -8.54 -2.48 -27.18
CA MET A 13 -7.18 -2.33 -26.67
C MET A 13 -6.71 -0.89 -26.85
N ASP A 14 -6.03 -0.38 -25.84
CA ASP A 14 -5.43 0.96 -25.80
C ASP A 14 -4.14 0.86 -24.95
N ASP A 15 -3.86 1.82 -24.08
CA ASP A 15 -2.69 1.85 -23.17
C ASP A 15 -2.58 0.65 -22.20
N GLY A 16 -3.62 -0.20 -22.13
CA GLY A 16 -3.62 -1.44 -21.37
C GLY A 16 -4.80 -1.55 -20.41
N ARG A 17 -5.02 -2.77 -19.91
CA ARG A 17 -6.04 -3.04 -18.89
C ARG A 17 -5.35 -3.69 -17.69
N ILE A 18 -5.14 -2.89 -16.66
CA ILE A 18 -4.52 -3.31 -15.41
C ILE A 18 -5.40 -2.88 -14.23
N THR A 19 -5.33 -3.63 -13.15
CA THR A 19 -5.98 -3.26 -11.88
C THR A 19 -5.29 -2.04 -11.27
N VAL A 20 -6.03 -1.31 -10.42
CA VAL A 20 -5.47 -0.16 -9.71
C VAL A 20 -4.52 -0.64 -8.61
N SER A 21 -3.35 -0.03 -8.51
CA SER A 21 -2.39 -0.24 -7.42
C SER A 21 -2.71 0.73 -6.26
N PRO A 22 -3.10 0.23 -5.06
CA PRO A 22 -3.31 1.08 -3.90
C PRO A 22 -2.04 1.83 -3.47
N TYR A 23 -0.89 1.18 -3.53
CA TYR A 23 0.41 1.78 -3.20
C TYR A 23 0.71 3.00 -4.06
N ASP A 24 0.59 2.87 -5.39
CA ASP A 24 0.88 3.98 -6.31
C ASP A 24 -0.17 5.09 -6.18
N THR A 25 -1.44 4.73 -6.02
CA THR A 25 -2.53 5.68 -5.79
C THR A 25 -2.31 6.47 -4.50
N ALA A 26 -1.81 5.83 -3.44
CA ALA A 26 -1.43 6.49 -2.20
C ALA A 26 -0.30 7.50 -2.40
N TRP A 27 0.73 7.16 -3.19
CA TRP A 27 1.79 8.13 -3.50
C TRP A 27 1.29 9.34 -4.29
N VAL A 28 0.44 9.13 -5.31
CA VAL A 28 -0.18 10.23 -6.07
C VAL A 28 -1.01 11.12 -5.14
N SER A 29 -1.74 10.52 -4.19
CA SER A 29 -2.58 11.24 -3.25
C SER A 29 -1.82 12.15 -2.28
N LEU A 30 -0.50 11.95 -2.10
CA LEU A 30 0.34 12.75 -1.20
C LEU A 30 0.83 14.06 -1.84
N ILE A 31 0.56 14.28 -3.13
CA ILE A 31 0.98 15.49 -3.84
C ILE A 31 0.08 16.65 -3.43
N ALA A 32 0.66 17.66 -2.79
CA ALA A 32 -0.01 18.90 -2.45
C ALA A 32 -0.08 19.83 -3.67
N ASP A 33 -1.15 20.62 -3.72
CA ASP A 33 -1.31 21.74 -4.64
C ASP A 33 -0.86 23.06 -4.01
N GLU A 34 -0.89 24.15 -4.77
CA GLU A 34 -0.44 25.47 -4.31
C GLU A 34 -1.24 25.99 -3.10
N ASP A 35 -2.51 25.59 -2.97
CA ASP A 35 -3.40 25.96 -1.86
C ASP A 35 -3.30 25.02 -0.64
N ASP A 36 -2.21 24.25 -0.51
CA ASP A 36 -2.00 23.24 0.55
C ASP A 36 -3.07 22.12 0.60
N GLY A 37 -3.88 21.96 -0.46
CA GLY A 37 -4.84 20.86 -0.63
C GLY A 37 -4.28 19.71 -1.49
N PRO A 38 -4.97 18.56 -1.59
CA PRO A 38 -4.53 17.47 -2.45
C PRO A 38 -4.69 17.83 -3.93
N ARG A 39 -3.60 17.81 -4.71
CA ARG A 39 -3.63 18.05 -6.17
C ARG A 39 -4.48 17.02 -6.91
N PHE A 40 -4.56 15.80 -6.38
CA PHE A 40 -5.35 14.70 -6.95
C PHE A 40 -6.38 14.16 -5.95
N PRO A 41 -7.51 14.85 -5.72
CA PRO A 41 -8.52 14.45 -4.74
C PRO A 41 -9.14 13.08 -5.04
N ALA A 42 -9.26 12.74 -6.33
CA ALA A 42 -9.80 11.46 -6.79
C ALA A 42 -8.98 10.26 -6.27
N SER A 43 -7.67 10.42 -6.09
CA SER A 43 -6.81 9.37 -5.52
C SER A 43 -7.15 9.10 -4.06
N LEU A 44 -7.43 10.14 -3.26
CA LEU A 44 -7.87 9.99 -1.87
C LEU A 44 -9.26 9.37 -1.78
N GLU A 45 -10.17 9.81 -2.65
CA GLU A 45 -11.51 9.23 -2.73
C GLU A 45 -11.47 7.74 -3.08
N TRP A 46 -10.62 7.36 -4.04
CA TRP A 46 -10.41 5.96 -4.38
C TRP A 46 -9.91 5.17 -3.18
N ILE A 47 -8.89 5.66 -2.45
CA ILE A 47 -8.37 5.00 -1.25
C ILE A 47 -9.49 4.80 -0.22
N SER A 48 -10.28 5.85 0.05
CA SER A 48 -11.37 5.78 1.03
C SER A 48 -12.48 4.79 0.65
N ARG A 49 -12.70 4.52 -0.64
CA ARG A 49 -13.79 3.66 -1.12
C ARG A 49 -13.36 2.20 -1.28
N ASN A 50 -12.06 1.91 -1.31
CA ASN A 50 -11.51 0.61 -1.66
C ASN A 50 -10.79 -0.10 -0.48
N GLN A 51 -11.06 0.30 0.77
CA GLN A 51 -10.61 -0.49 1.93
C GLN A 51 -11.37 -1.84 1.97
N LEU A 52 -10.63 -2.94 2.08
CA LEU A 52 -11.20 -4.28 2.20
C LEU A 52 -11.87 -4.48 3.57
N PRO A 53 -12.79 -5.46 3.71
CA PRO A 53 -13.51 -5.70 4.96
C PRO A 53 -12.61 -5.99 6.18
N ASP A 54 -11.43 -6.58 5.96
CA ASP A 54 -10.42 -6.88 6.99
C ASP A 54 -9.60 -5.64 7.41
N GLY A 55 -9.81 -4.49 6.77
CA GLY A 55 -9.11 -3.24 7.02
C GLY A 55 -7.89 -3.00 6.14
N SER A 56 -7.53 -3.94 5.25
CA SER A 56 -6.39 -3.81 4.35
C SER A 56 -6.73 -3.14 3.01
N TRP A 57 -5.69 -2.85 2.22
CA TRP A 57 -5.81 -2.53 0.79
C TRP A 57 -4.93 -3.49 -0.01
N GLY A 58 -5.39 -3.89 -1.20
CA GLY A 58 -4.70 -4.83 -2.09
C GLY A 58 -5.69 -5.62 -2.93
N ASP A 59 -5.24 -6.71 -3.54
CA ASP A 59 -6.11 -7.62 -4.29
C ASP A 59 -7.10 -8.32 -3.34
N GLY A 60 -8.41 -8.26 -3.66
CA GLY A 60 -9.46 -8.88 -2.85
C GLY A 60 -9.59 -10.40 -3.02
N ALA A 61 -9.10 -10.96 -4.13
CA ALA A 61 -9.15 -12.38 -4.46
C ALA A 61 -7.91 -13.13 -3.96
N PHE A 62 -6.74 -12.48 -3.90
CA PHE A 62 -5.48 -13.11 -3.50
C PHE A 62 -4.81 -12.38 -2.33
N PHE A 63 -4.30 -13.16 -1.38
CA PHE A 63 -3.57 -12.64 -0.22
C PHE A 63 -2.07 -12.94 -0.38
N LEU A 64 -1.26 -11.90 -0.54
CA LEU A 64 0.19 -11.95 -0.43
C LEU A 64 0.63 -10.99 0.68
N ALA A 65 1.41 -11.47 1.65
CA ALA A 65 1.76 -10.69 2.85
C ALA A 65 2.52 -9.41 2.50
N TYR A 66 3.52 -9.49 1.63
CA TYR A 66 4.31 -8.34 1.16
C TYR A 66 3.43 -7.28 0.50
N ASP A 67 2.62 -7.69 -0.48
CA ASP A 67 1.68 -6.80 -1.18
C ASP A 67 0.70 -6.14 -0.20
N ARG A 68 0.03 -6.96 0.62
CA ARG A 68 -1.07 -6.49 1.44
C ARG A 68 -0.62 -5.53 2.53
N LEU A 69 0.53 -5.81 3.15
CA LEU A 69 1.10 -4.91 4.16
C LEU A 69 1.62 -3.61 3.52
N LEU A 70 2.26 -3.68 2.35
CA LEU A 70 2.75 -2.51 1.64
C LEU A 70 1.61 -1.56 1.22
N ASN A 71 0.61 -2.10 0.53
CA ASN A 71 -0.56 -1.35 0.08
C ASN A 71 -1.31 -0.72 1.25
N THR A 72 -1.52 -1.49 2.33
CA THR A 72 -2.21 -0.98 3.53
C THR A 72 -1.43 0.13 4.21
N LEU A 73 -0.11 -0.02 4.38
CA LEU A 73 0.72 1.00 5.00
C LEU A 73 0.72 2.31 4.20
N ALA A 74 0.84 2.22 2.86
CA ALA A 74 0.80 3.38 1.99
C ALA A 74 -0.55 4.13 2.09
N CYS A 75 -1.67 3.41 2.04
CA CYS A 75 -3.01 4.00 2.15
C CYS A 75 -3.24 4.64 3.52
N VAL A 76 -2.80 3.99 4.61
CA VAL A 76 -2.88 4.53 5.97
C VAL A 76 -2.07 5.81 6.11
N VAL A 77 -0.86 5.86 5.54
CA VAL A 77 -0.02 7.07 5.49
C VAL A 77 -0.70 8.19 4.71
N ALA A 78 -1.26 7.89 3.53
CA ALA A 78 -1.98 8.86 2.71
C ALA A 78 -3.16 9.49 3.46
N LEU A 79 -4.04 8.66 4.04
CA LEU A 79 -5.20 9.13 4.79
C LEU A 79 -4.80 9.94 6.02
N LYS A 80 -3.77 9.49 6.76
CA LYS A 80 -3.27 10.20 7.94
C LYS A 80 -2.64 11.54 7.57
N PHE A 81 -1.87 11.62 6.49
CA PHE A 81 -1.20 12.85 6.05
C PHE A 81 -2.19 14.00 5.86
N TRP A 82 -3.35 13.71 5.27
CA TRP A 82 -4.44 14.68 5.10
C TRP A 82 -5.42 14.76 6.28
N ASN A 83 -5.18 14.00 7.37
CA ASN A 83 -6.06 13.88 8.54
C ASN A 83 -7.51 13.46 8.18
N LEU A 84 -7.66 12.58 7.20
CA LEU A 84 -8.95 12.09 6.71
C LEU A 84 -9.24 10.68 7.21
N HIS A 85 -10.53 10.34 7.29
CA HIS A 85 -11.03 8.98 7.54
C HIS A 85 -10.35 8.25 8.72
N PRO A 86 -10.34 8.82 9.96
CA PRO A 86 -9.62 8.25 11.09
C PRO A 86 -10.05 6.83 11.49
N ARG A 87 -11.27 6.42 11.13
CA ARG A 87 -11.74 5.02 11.31
C ARG A 87 -11.00 4.05 10.39
N GLN A 88 -10.78 4.43 9.13
CA GLN A 88 -10.07 3.58 8.15
C GLN A 88 -8.58 3.48 8.49
N VAL A 89 -7.97 4.60 8.90
CA VAL A 89 -6.60 4.65 9.43
C VAL A 89 -6.42 3.65 10.57
N ARG A 90 -7.30 3.66 11.59
CA ARG A 90 -7.24 2.73 12.73
C ARG A 90 -7.42 1.26 12.33
N LYS A 91 -8.33 0.98 11.39
CA LYS A 91 -8.52 -0.38 10.86
C LYS A 91 -7.28 -0.88 10.13
N GLY A 92 -6.71 -0.06 9.25
CA GLY A 92 -5.49 -0.41 8.52
C GLY A 92 -4.29 -0.59 9.45
N ALA A 93 -4.13 0.27 10.46
CA ALA A 93 -3.08 0.11 11.47
C ALA A 93 -3.26 -1.19 12.28
N SER A 94 -4.50 -1.54 12.64
CA SER A 94 -4.80 -2.81 13.31
C SER A 94 -4.47 -4.00 12.42
N PHE A 95 -4.86 -3.95 11.13
CA PHE A 95 -4.51 -4.98 10.17
C PHE A 95 -2.98 -5.17 10.06
N ILE A 96 -2.21 -4.08 9.95
CA ILE A 96 -0.74 -4.12 9.88
C ILE A 96 -0.16 -4.79 11.13
N ARG A 97 -0.64 -4.41 12.32
CA ARG A 97 -0.20 -5.01 13.58
C ARG A 97 -0.45 -6.51 13.62
N ASP A 98 -1.67 -6.92 13.27
CA ASP A 98 -2.12 -8.31 13.41
C ASP A 98 -1.46 -9.23 12.35
N ASN A 99 -0.94 -8.66 11.26
CA ASN A 99 -0.33 -9.39 10.15
C ASN A 99 1.19 -9.20 10.01
N MET A 100 1.84 -8.34 10.80
CA MET A 100 3.28 -8.05 10.66
C MET A 100 4.16 -9.30 10.69
N ARG A 101 3.85 -10.25 11.59
CA ARG A 101 4.57 -11.52 11.71
C ARG A 101 4.57 -12.36 10.42
N LYS A 102 3.56 -12.19 9.55
CA LYS A 102 3.46 -12.94 8.30
C LYS A 102 4.58 -12.60 7.33
N LEU A 103 5.29 -11.48 7.50
CA LEU A 103 6.49 -11.17 6.71
C LEU A 103 7.65 -12.13 7.00
N GLU A 104 7.72 -12.71 8.19
CA GLU A 104 8.76 -13.68 8.55
C GLU A 104 8.49 -15.06 7.96
N GLU A 105 7.21 -15.39 7.76
CA GLU A 105 6.75 -16.67 7.22
C GLU A 105 6.55 -16.62 5.69
N ALA A 106 6.62 -15.44 5.07
CA ALA A 106 6.32 -15.26 3.66
C ALA A 106 7.50 -15.66 2.77
N GLU A 107 7.20 -16.47 1.75
CA GLU A 107 8.16 -16.89 0.72
C GLU A 107 8.81 -15.67 0.03
N PRO A 108 10.15 -15.57 0.00
CA PRO A 108 10.86 -14.44 -0.62
C PRO A 108 10.54 -14.22 -2.10
N GLU A 109 10.13 -15.26 -2.83
CA GLU A 109 9.73 -15.20 -4.23
C GLU A 109 8.48 -14.35 -4.46
N HIS A 110 7.65 -14.19 -3.42
CA HIS A 110 6.44 -13.35 -3.47
C HIS A 110 6.71 -11.90 -3.01
N MET A 111 7.97 -11.54 -2.74
CA MET A 111 8.32 -10.20 -2.33
C MET A 111 8.12 -9.22 -3.48
N THR A 112 7.35 -8.16 -3.21
CA THR A 112 7.14 -7.10 -4.21
C THR A 112 8.46 -6.41 -4.55
N CYS A 113 8.64 -6.01 -5.81
CA CYS A 113 9.86 -5.36 -6.25
C CYS A 113 10.21 -4.15 -5.36
N GLY A 114 11.45 -4.10 -4.87
CA GLY A 114 11.95 -3.01 -4.03
C GLY A 114 11.34 -2.93 -2.64
N PHE A 115 10.60 -3.95 -2.18
CA PHE A 115 9.95 -3.97 -0.85
C PHE A 115 10.89 -3.56 0.28
N GLU A 116 12.13 -4.07 0.27
CA GLU A 116 13.08 -3.80 1.35
C GLU A 116 13.59 -2.36 1.37
N LEU A 117 13.35 -1.58 0.31
CA LEU A 117 13.63 -0.14 0.28
C LEU A 117 12.39 0.68 0.62
N VAL A 118 11.25 0.36 -0.02
CA VAL A 118 10.03 1.19 0.08
C VAL A 118 9.29 0.98 1.39
N PHE A 119 9.21 -0.26 1.90
CA PHE A 119 8.45 -0.57 3.11
C PHE A 119 9.06 0.07 4.36
N PRO A 120 10.39 -0.02 4.62
CA PRO A 120 11.01 0.69 5.75
C PRO A 120 10.85 2.21 5.66
N SER A 121 10.95 2.78 4.45
CA SER A 121 10.80 4.21 4.22
C SER A 121 9.37 4.69 4.55
N LEU A 122 8.37 3.89 4.18
CA LEU A 122 6.98 4.14 4.56
C LEU A 122 6.75 3.97 6.07
N LEU A 123 7.38 3.00 6.72
CA LEU A 123 7.29 2.84 8.18
C LEU A 123 7.84 4.07 8.91
N GLN A 124 9.00 4.58 8.49
CA GLN A 124 9.57 5.82 9.04
C GLN A 124 8.65 7.03 8.81
N ARG A 125 7.99 7.11 7.65
CA ARG A 125 7.00 8.16 7.37
C ARG A 125 5.78 8.02 8.27
N ALA A 126 5.24 6.81 8.43
CA ALA A 126 4.11 6.54 9.33
C ALA A 126 4.44 6.92 10.78
N GLN A 127 5.64 6.59 11.25
CA GLN A 127 6.11 6.93 12.59
C GLN A 127 6.20 8.45 12.79
N ARG A 128 6.78 9.17 11.82
CA ARG A 128 6.84 10.65 11.85
C ARG A 128 5.47 11.31 11.84
N LEU A 129 4.47 10.69 11.21
CA LEU A 129 3.08 11.15 11.20
C LEU A 129 2.30 10.78 12.47
N GLY A 130 2.92 10.07 13.43
CA GLY A 130 2.27 9.65 14.66
C GLY A 130 1.12 8.67 14.41
N ILE A 131 1.34 7.65 13.58
CA ILE A 131 0.35 6.59 13.36
C ILE A 131 0.50 5.54 14.45
N ASP A 132 -0.44 5.53 15.40
CA ASP A 132 -0.44 4.58 16.51
C ASP A 132 -0.86 3.17 16.08
N GLY A 133 -0.41 2.17 16.86
CA GLY A 133 -0.83 0.78 16.72
C GLY A 133 0.03 -0.07 15.78
N ILE A 134 0.91 0.54 14.98
CA ILE A 134 1.89 -0.20 14.15
C ILE A 134 3.07 -0.65 15.03
N PRO A 135 3.48 -1.93 14.98
CA PRO A 135 4.61 -2.43 15.76
C PRO A 135 5.95 -2.09 15.09
N TYR A 136 6.40 -0.84 15.21
CA TYR A 136 7.65 -0.35 14.59
C TYR A 136 8.91 -1.11 15.05
N ASP A 137 8.88 -1.68 16.26
CA ASP A 137 9.99 -2.45 16.85
C ASP A 137 9.94 -3.95 16.56
N HIS A 138 9.00 -4.41 15.72
CA HIS A 138 8.84 -5.84 15.42
C HIS A 138 10.12 -6.45 14.80
N PRO A 139 10.50 -7.70 15.15
CA PRO A 139 11.67 -8.37 14.58
C PRO A 139 11.69 -8.37 13.05
N ALA A 140 10.57 -8.72 12.39
CA ALA A 140 10.38 -8.56 10.95
C ALA A 140 10.81 -7.19 10.41
N VAL A 141 10.39 -6.10 11.08
CA VAL A 141 10.74 -4.74 10.68
C VAL A 141 12.25 -4.54 10.77
N ARG A 142 12.86 -4.88 11.91
CA ARG A 142 14.32 -4.75 12.11
C ARG A 142 15.12 -5.52 11.06
N SER A 143 14.67 -6.72 10.68
CA SER A 143 15.28 -7.52 9.62
C SER A 143 15.28 -6.78 8.28
N ILE A 144 14.13 -6.22 7.88
CA ILE A 144 14.00 -5.48 6.61
C ILE A 144 14.88 -4.22 6.61
N PHE A 145 14.95 -3.49 7.73
CA PHE A 145 15.85 -2.34 7.88
C PHE A 145 17.33 -2.72 7.71
N SER A 146 17.75 -3.87 8.26
CA SER A 146 19.13 -4.38 8.07
C SER A 146 19.42 -4.67 6.60
N VAL A 147 18.47 -5.30 5.88
CA VAL A 147 18.60 -5.57 4.44
C VAL A 147 18.71 -4.27 3.64
N ARG A 148 17.86 -3.27 3.95
CA ARG A 148 17.93 -1.94 3.32
C ARG A 148 19.30 -1.31 3.49
N ASP A 149 19.81 -1.26 4.71
CA ASP A 149 21.08 -0.60 5.03
C ASP A 149 22.28 -1.32 4.39
N HIS A 150 22.18 -2.64 4.17
CA HIS A 150 23.17 -3.38 3.39
C HIS A 150 23.09 -3.05 1.89
N LYS A 151 21.88 -2.98 1.31
CA LYS A 151 21.66 -2.62 -0.10
C LYS A 151 22.09 -1.18 -0.42
N MET A 152 21.90 -0.24 0.51
CA MET A 152 22.27 1.18 0.34
C MET A 152 23.78 1.46 0.43
N LYS A 153 24.59 0.50 0.89
CA LYS A 153 26.06 0.62 0.97
C LYS A 153 26.78 0.05 -0.25
N ARG A 154 26.03 -0.60 -1.16
CA ARG A 154 26.52 -1.12 -2.44
C ARG A 154 26.29 -0.09 -3.53
#